data_AF-A0A6M2DBZ9-F1
#
_entry.id   AF-A0A6M2DBZ9-F1
#
_cell.length_a   1.000
_cell.length_b   1.000
_cell.length_c   1.000
_cell.angle_alpha   90.00
_cell.angle_beta   90.00
_cell.angle_gamma   90.00
#
_symmetry.space_group_name_H-M   'P 1'
#
loop_
_entity.id
_entity.type
_entity.pdbx_description
1 polymer ?
#
loop_
_entity_poly.entity_id
_entity_poly.type
_entity_poly.pdbx_seq_one_letter_code
_entity_poly.pdbx_strand_id
1 'polypeptide(L)'
;MTLYHFGNCLALVYVPYYLTYKLSGLSEYGAFWKCFQAGGIYMFTQLCKMLILATFFPDSAESLGSTGYMIVFYELLRTSVDFADLLGLRMVLSCIPGKGHSKLITAGLGWAAAEAILTKGLLLWTGARGAEFQWTYMQKCLEGNLALVQHITTVTLVWLFSRHDLKKAFIPIITILLLLTAMRGLVIDAAIQAIITGPWCALLVRGLIACAMGLITLQIYAGLAQNIGIF
;
A
#
# COMPACT_ATOMS: atom_id res chain seq x y z
N MET A 1 -17.48 12.97 24.25
CA MET A 1 -17.19 13.38 22.86
C MET A 1 -16.06 12.55 22.23
N THR A 2 -14.96 12.26 22.95
CA THR A 2 -13.81 11.48 22.45
C THR A 2 -14.17 10.09 21.90
N LEU A 3 -15.05 9.34 22.58
CA LEU A 3 -15.51 8.01 22.11
C LEU A 3 -16.27 8.06 20.78
N TYR A 4 -17.05 9.11 20.53
CA TYR A 4 -17.78 9.27 19.26
C TYR A 4 -16.81 9.54 18.10
N HIS A 5 -15.81 10.40 18.30
CA HIS A 5 -14.80 10.67 17.28
C HIS A 5 -13.90 9.47 17.01
N PHE A 6 -13.50 8.77 18.06
CA PHE A 6 -12.74 7.53 17.93
C PHE A 6 -13.55 6.46 17.18
N GLY A 7 -14.80 6.24 17.56
CA GLY A 7 -15.70 5.31 16.88
C GLY A 7 -15.90 5.65 15.41
N ASN A 8 -16.07 6.93 15.08
CA ASN A 8 -16.20 7.40 13.69
C ASN A 8 -14.92 7.16 12.87
N CYS A 9 -13.75 7.49 13.41
CA CYS A 9 -12.47 7.24 12.73
C CYS A 9 -12.18 5.75 12.55
N LEU A 10 -12.49 4.94 13.58
CA LEU A 10 -12.35 3.49 13.54
C LEU A 10 -13.29 2.90 12.49
N ALA A 11 -14.56 3.32 12.46
CA ALA A 11 -15.50 2.93 11.43
C ALA A 11 -15.00 3.34 10.03
N LEU A 12 -14.53 4.58 9.87
CA LEU A 12 -14.05 5.10 8.59
C LEU A 12 -12.86 4.31 8.02
N VAL A 13 -11.98 3.80 8.89
CA VAL A 13 -10.83 2.97 8.48
C VAL A 13 -11.24 1.52 8.26
N TYR A 14 -11.93 0.87 9.21
CA TYR A 14 -12.12 -0.58 9.17
C TYR A 14 -13.35 -1.04 8.39
N VAL A 15 -14.37 -0.20 8.21
CA VAL A 15 -15.57 -0.56 7.44
C VAL A 15 -15.24 -0.92 5.99
N PRO A 16 -14.40 -0.16 5.25
CA PRO A 16 -14.00 -0.54 3.90
C PRO A 16 -13.30 -1.89 3.82
N TYR A 17 -12.46 -2.23 4.81
CA TYR A 17 -11.79 -3.53 4.88
C TYR A 17 -12.80 -4.66 5.10
N TYR A 18 -13.74 -4.46 6.02
CA TYR A 18 -14.81 -5.43 6.29
C TYR A 18 -15.73 -5.63 5.06
N LEU A 19 -16.12 -4.54 4.40
CA LEU A 19 -16.92 -4.59 3.17
C LEU A 19 -16.17 -5.31 2.06
N THR A 20 -14.88 -5.03 1.87
CA THR A 20 -14.05 -5.71 0.87
C THR A 20 -13.96 -7.21 1.16
N TYR A 21 -13.81 -7.59 2.42
CA TYR A 21 -13.79 -9.01 2.83
C TYR A 21 -15.11 -9.72 2.50
N LYS A 22 -16.25 -9.11 2.86
CA LYS A 22 -17.57 -9.73 2.71
C LYS A 22 -18.06 -9.72 1.26
N LEU A 23 -17.91 -8.61 0.54
CA LEU A 23 -18.39 -8.46 -0.83
C LEU A 23 -17.56 -9.25 -1.85
N SER A 24 -16.30 -9.58 -1.54
CA SER A 24 -15.46 -10.40 -2.43
C SER A 24 -15.64 -11.92 -2.22
N GLY A 25 -16.59 -12.35 -1.37
CA GLY A 25 -16.85 -13.77 -1.11
C GLY A 25 -15.73 -14.51 -0.36
N LEU A 26 -14.78 -13.79 0.26
CA LEU A 26 -13.60 -14.38 0.91
C LEU A 26 -13.95 -15.27 2.11
N SER A 27 -15.09 -15.00 2.75
CA SER A 27 -15.60 -15.80 3.86
C SER A 27 -15.95 -17.23 3.44
N GLU A 28 -16.39 -17.43 2.20
CA GLU A 28 -16.77 -18.75 1.67
C GLU A 28 -15.54 -19.63 1.40
N TYR A 29 -14.41 -19.01 1.10
CA TYR A 29 -13.13 -19.69 0.84
C TYR A 29 -12.31 -19.97 2.11
N GLY A 30 -12.82 -19.64 3.31
CA GLY A 30 -12.05 -19.78 4.54
C GLY A 30 -10.78 -18.93 4.57
N ALA A 31 -10.77 -17.80 3.83
CA ALA A 31 -9.57 -17.00 3.58
C ALA A 31 -9.08 -16.20 4.81
N PHE A 32 -9.80 -16.22 5.94
CA PHE A 32 -9.45 -15.47 7.15
C PHE A 32 -8.04 -15.80 7.66
N TRP A 33 -7.71 -17.08 7.79
CA TRP A 33 -6.40 -17.50 8.26
C TRP A 33 -5.28 -17.13 7.28
N LYS A 34 -5.58 -17.17 5.98
CA LYS A 34 -4.63 -16.77 4.92
C LYS A 34 -4.39 -15.26 4.91
N CYS A 35 -5.42 -14.47 5.21
CA CYS A 35 -5.32 -13.02 5.40
C CYS A 35 -4.41 -12.70 6.61
N PHE A 36 -4.56 -13.43 7.72
CA PHE A 36 -3.67 -13.30 8.88
C PHE A 36 -2.23 -13.70 8.56
N GLN A 37 -2.03 -14.80 7.83
CA GLN A 37 -0.72 -15.22 7.35
C GLN A 37 -0.04 -14.15 6.48
N ALA A 38 -0.78 -13.51 5.57
CA ALA A 38 -0.28 -12.39 4.78
C ALA A 38 0.16 -11.21 5.66
N GLY A 39 -0.65 -10.88 6.67
CA GLY A 39 -0.31 -9.86 7.66
C GLY A 39 0.95 -10.20 8.48
N GLY A 40 1.14 -11.47 8.83
CA GLY A 40 2.37 -11.93 9.50
C GLY A 40 3.63 -11.73 8.65
N ILE A 41 3.54 -12.02 7.35
CA ILE A 41 4.65 -11.76 6.42
C ILE A 41 4.91 -10.26 6.31
N TYR A 42 3.87 -9.41 6.25
CA TYR A 42 4.02 -7.96 6.29
C TYR A 42 4.79 -7.48 7.52
N MET A 43 4.43 -7.98 8.72
CA MET A 43 5.13 -7.59 9.95
C MET A 43 6.61 -7.94 9.88
N PHE A 44 6.93 -9.13 9.39
CA PHE A 44 8.33 -9.56 9.24
C PHE A 44 9.09 -8.69 8.23
N THR A 45 8.52 -8.43 7.05
CA THR A 45 9.17 -7.61 6.03
C THR A 45 9.37 -6.18 6.52
N GLN A 46 8.39 -5.62 7.22
CA GLN A 46 8.49 -4.27 7.75
C GLN A 46 9.55 -4.16 8.86
N LEU A 47 9.69 -5.19 9.71
CA LEU A 47 10.78 -5.24 10.70
C LEU A 47 12.15 -5.28 10.02
N CYS A 48 12.34 -6.14 9.01
CA CYS A 48 13.58 -6.17 8.23
C CYS A 48 13.86 -4.82 7.55
N LYS A 49 12.84 -4.20 6.96
CA LYS A 49 12.92 -2.89 6.31
C LYS A 49 13.41 -1.81 7.27
N MET A 50 12.80 -1.73 8.45
CA MET A 50 13.16 -0.73 9.47
C MET A 50 14.56 -0.98 10.05
N LEU A 51 15.00 -2.23 10.17
CA LEU A 51 16.37 -2.56 10.60
C LEU A 51 17.41 -2.11 9.57
N ILE A 52 17.15 -2.34 8.27
CA ILE A 52 18.03 -1.89 7.18
C ILE A 52 18.10 -0.36 7.18
N LEU A 53 16.96 0.33 7.26
CA LEU A 53 16.91 1.79 7.32
C LEU A 53 17.71 2.32 8.53
N ALA A 54 17.49 1.77 9.72
CA ALA A 54 18.17 2.23 10.92
C ALA A 54 19.70 1.97 10.91
N THR A 55 20.15 0.90 10.24
CA THR A 55 21.58 0.53 10.21
C THR A 55 22.37 1.29 9.14
N PHE A 56 21.79 1.44 7.95
CA PHE A 56 22.48 2.06 6.80
C PHE A 56 22.17 3.55 6.62
N PHE A 57 21.06 4.03 7.16
CA PHE A 57 20.57 5.40 7.01
C PHE A 57 20.33 6.06 8.38
N PRO A 58 21.37 6.31 9.19
CA PRO A 58 21.20 7.04 10.45
C PRO A 58 20.81 8.50 10.19
N ASP A 59 19.82 9.00 10.93
CA ASP A 59 19.31 10.38 10.81
C ASP A 59 20.38 11.47 11.06
N SER A 60 21.51 11.11 11.69
CA SER A 60 22.63 12.04 11.92
C SER A 60 23.34 12.48 10.63
N ALA A 61 23.17 11.76 9.51
CA ALA A 61 23.81 12.08 8.23
C ALA A 61 23.20 13.31 7.52
N GLU A 62 21.96 13.69 7.82
CA GLU A 62 21.33 14.91 7.27
C GLU A 62 22.02 16.20 7.78
N SER A 63 22.73 16.11 8.91
CA SER A 63 23.45 17.25 9.51
C SER A 63 24.86 17.47 8.96
N LEU A 64 25.40 16.51 8.19
CA LEU A 64 26.75 16.59 7.63
C LEU A 64 26.70 17.29 6.27
N GLY A 65 26.80 18.62 6.29
CA GLY A 65 26.78 19.45 5.09
C GLY A 65 27.70 18.94 3.98
N SER A 66 27.14 18.53 2.85
CA SER A 66 27.88 18.36 1.61
C SER A 66 26.93 18.25 0.40
N THR A 67 27.04 19.24 -0.49
CA THR A 67 26.68 19.28 -1.92
C THR A 67 25.43 18.53 -2.42
N GLY A 68 24.53 19.25 -3.10
CA GLY A 68 23.19 18.78 -3.49
C GLY A 68 23.09 17.44 -4.24
N TYR A 69 24.15 16.95 -4.89
CA TYR A 69 24.16 15.63 -5.52
C TYR A 69 24.17 14.46 -4.52
N MET A 70 24.76 14.62 -3.33
CA MET A 70 24.79 13.57 -2.31
C MET A 70 23.41 13.33 -1.70
N ILE A 71 22.61 14.40 -1.55
CA ILE A 71 21.24 14.34 -1.01
C ILE A 71 20.34 13.52 -1.93
N VAL A 72 20.38 13.77 -3.24
CA VAL A 72 19.57 13.04 -4.22
C VAL A 72 19.97 11.56 -4.28
N PHE A 73 21.27 11.27 -4.25
CA PHE A 73 21.76 9.89 -4.24
C PHE A 73 21.35 9.14 -2.97
N TYR A 74 21.41 9.80 -1.81
CA TYR A 74 20.95 9.27 -0.54
C TYR A 74 19.45 8.97 -0.56
N GLU A 75 18.62 9.89 -1.07
CA GLU A 75 17.17 9.70 -1.18
C GLU A 75 16.81 8.57 -2.15
N LEU A 76 17.56 8.42 -3.24
CA LEU A 76 17.42 7.30 -4.17
C LEU A 76 17.72 5.96 -3.49
N LEU A 77 18.80 5.89 -2.72
CA LEU A 77 19.17 4.70 -1.96
C LEU A 77 18.12 4.38 -0.88
N ARG A 78 17.60 5.39 -0.18
CA ARG A 78 16.53 5.23 0.80
C ARG A 78 15.25 4.67 0.15
N THR A 79 14.85 5.23 -0.99
CA THR A 79 13.70 4.76 -1.75
C THR A 79 13.91 3.34 -2.31
N SER A 80 15.17 2.94 -2.57
CA SER A 80 15.46 1.57 -3.03
C SER A 80 15.07 0.49 -2.01
N VAL A 81 14.99 0.85 -0.73
CA VAL A 81 14.54 -0.06 0.34
C VAL A 81 13.05 -0.39 0.20
N ASP A 82 12.26 0.45 -0.46
CA ASP A 82 10.83 0.20 -0.72
C ASP A 82 10.60 -0.97 -1.70
N PHE A 83 11.62 -1.38 -2.48
CA PHE A 83 11.53 -2.62 -3.27
C PHE A 83 11.41 -3.87 -2.40
N ALA A 84 11.84 -3.82 -1.13
CA ALA A 84 11.67 -4.94 -0.20
C ALA A 84 10.18 -5.28 0.02
N ASP A 85 9.29 -4.30 -0.04
CA ASP A 85 7.84 -4.51 0.12
C ASP A 85 7.28 -5.30 -1.08
N LEU A 86 7.78 -5.05 -2.30
CA LEU A 86 7.41 -5.82 -3.50
C LEU A 86 7.86 -7.28 -3.39
N LEU A 87 9.05 -7.53 -2.85
CA LEU A 87 9.54 -8.88 -2.58
C LEU A 87 8.67 -9.59 -1.51
N GLY A 88 8.30 -8.86 -0.46
CA GLY A 88 7.35 -9.33 0.55
C GLY A 88 6.03 -9.76 -0.04
N LEU A 89 5.43 -8.92 -0.88
CA LEU A 89 4.18 -9.22 -1.57
C LEU A 89 4.30 -10.44 -2.50
N ARG A 90 5.43 -10.61 -3.19
CA ARG A 90 5.70 -11.81 -3.99
C ARG A 90 5.79 -13.06 -3.11
N MET A 91 6.40 -12.96 -1.93
CA MET A 91 6.45 -14.04 -0.95
C MET A 91 5.04 -14.40 -0.46
N VAL A 92 4.21 -13.41 -0.11
CA VAL A 92 2.79 -13.63 0.27
C VAL A 92 2.04 -14.39 -0.82
N LEU A 93 2.20 -13.97 -2.08
CA LEU A 93 1.58 -14.65 -3.22
C LEU A 93 2.08 -16.09 -3.38
N SER A 94 3.32 -16.42 -3.02
CA SER A 94 3.80 -17.80 -3.05
C SER A 94 3.19 -18.67 -1.93
N CYS A 95 2.89 -18.08 -0.77
CA CYS A 95 2.38 -18.79 0.41
C CYS A 95 0.87 -19.05 0.39
N ILE A 96 0.10 -18.32 -0.41
CA ILE A 96 -1.37 -18.46 -0.47
C ILE A 96 -1.76 -19.33 -1.69
N PRO A 97 -2.23 -20.57 -1.46
CA PRO A 97 -2.86 -21.37 -2.50
C PRO A 97 -4.29 -20.86 -2.78
N GLY A 98 -4.70 -20.77 -4.04
CA GLY A 98 -6.05 -20.34 -4.40
C GLY A 98 -6.20 -19.90 -5.87
N LYS A 99 -7.45 -19.76 -6.32
CA LYS A 99 -7.80 -19.16 -7.62
C LYS A 99 -7.30 -17.71 -7.68
N GLY A 100 -6.89 -17.24 -8.87
CA GLY A 100 -6.21 -15.96 -9.05
C GLY A 100 -6.91 -14.77 -8.38
N HIS A 101 -8.20 -14.58 -8.62
CA HIS A 101 -8.96 -13.43 -8.10
C HIS A 101 -9.03 -13.40 -6.56
N SER A 102 -9.45 -14.50 -5.92
CA SER A 102 -9.57 -14.57 -4.46
C SER A 102 -8.21 -14.53 -3.77
N LYS A 103 -7.17 -15.14 -4.39
CA LYS A 103 -5.79 -15.09 -3.92
C LYS A 103 -5.25 -13.66 -3.86
N LEU A 104 -5.47 -12.87 -4.92
CA LEU A 104 -5.01 -11.49 -5.03
C LEU A 104 -5.65 -10.60 -3.96
N ILE A 105 -6.97 -10.69 -3.80
CA ILE A 105 -7.69 -9.88 -2.82
C ILE A 105 -7.31 -10.31 -1.39
N THR A 106 -7.15 -11.60 -1.12
CA THR A 106 -6.69 -12.08 0.21
C THR A 106 -5.31 -11.53 0.57
N ALA A 107 -4.36 -11.60 -0.36
CA ALA A 107 -3.00 -11.11 -0.15
C ALA A 107 -2.97 -9.59 0.07
N GLY A 108 -3.65 -8.82 -0.78
CA GLY A 108 -3.69 -7.37 -0.67
C GLY A 108 -4.45 -6.87 0.55
N LEU A 109 -5.59 -7.49 0.88
CA LEU A 109 -6.36 -7.14 2.07
C LEU A 109 -5.58 -7.44 3.35
N GLY A 110 -4.92 -8.60 3.44
CA GLY A 110 -4.13 -8.96 4.62
C GLY A 110 -2.92 -8.06 4.84
N TRP A 111 -2.20 -7.75 3.77
CA TRP A 111 -1.09 -6.79 3.81
C TRP A 111 -1.56 -5.40 4.25
N ALA A 112 -2.58 -4.85 3.58
CA ALA A 112 -3.11 -3.54 3.89
C ALA A 112 -3.74 -3.44 5.28
N ALA A 113 -4.34 -4.53 5.78
CA ALA A 113 -4.97 -4.57 7.10
C ALA A 113 -3.89 -4.56 8.18
N ALA A 114 -2.82 -5.33 8.00
CA ALA A 114 -1.69 -5.34 8.91
C ALA A 114 -1.01 -3.96 8.96
N GLU A 115 -0.82 -3.32 7.80
CA GLU A 115 -0.32 -1.95 7.72
C GLU A 115 -1.23 -0.97 8.47
N ALA A 116 -2.54 -0.99 8.20
CA ALA A 116 -3.49 -0.09 8.85
C ALA A 116 -3.53 -0.28 10.38
N ILE A 117 -3.50 -1.52 10.86
CA ILE A 117 -3.50 -1.81 12.30
C ILE A 117 -2.21 -1.30 12.95
N LEU A 118 -1.04 -1.58 12.35
CA LEU A 118 0.25 -1.21 12.93
C LEU A 118 0.51 0.30 12.87
N THR A 119 0.19 0.94 11.75
CA THR A 119 0.47 2.37 11.55
C THR A 119 -0.61 3.27 12.15
N LYS A 120 -1.89 2.90 12.02
CA LYS A 120 -3.03 3.76 12.43
C LYS A 120 -3.65 3.34 13.73
N GLY A 121 -3.45 2.10 14.19
CA GLY A 121 -3.91 1.67 15.51
C GLY A 121 -3.36 2.56 16.61
N LEU A 122 -2.06 2.83 16.60
CA LEU A 122 -1.42 3.73 17.58
C LEU A 122 -1.89 5.19 17.44
N LEU A 123 -1.99 5.71 16.20
CA LEU A 123 -2.46 7.08 15.96
C LEU A 123 -3.91 7.30 16.40
N LEU A 124 -4.79 6.32 16.17
CA LEU A 124 -6.19 6.38 16.61
C LEU A 124 -6.32 6.21 18.11
N TRP A 125 -5.48 5.36 18.73
CA TRP A 125 -5.43 5.19 20.18
C TRP A 125 -5.01 6.47 20.90
N THR A 126 -3.93 7.12 20.45
CA THR A 126 -3.48 8.39 21.04
C THR A 126 -4.46 9.53 20.75
N GLY A 127 -5.08 9.55 19.57
CA GLY A 127 -6.15 10.48 19.22
C GLY A 127 -7.39 10.35 20.10
N ALA A 128 -7.72 9.14 20.58
CA ALA A 128 -8.84 8.92 21.50
C ALA A 128 -8.62 9.53 22.90
N ARG A 129 -7.36 9.78 23.28
CA ARG A 129 -7.00 10.42 24.55
C ARG A 129 -6.87 11.94 24.47
N GLY A 130 -6.91 12.53 23.27
CA GLY A 130 -6.88 13.97 23.08
C GLY A 130 -8.17 14.66 23.50
N ALA A 131 -8.08 15.86 24.08
CA ALA A 131 -9.23 16.65 24.51
C ALA A 131 -9.97 17.32 23.33
N GLU A 132 -9.32 17.46 22.17
CA GLU A 132 -9.84 18.18 21.00
C GLU A 132 -9.69 17.37 19.71
N PHE A 133 -10.71 17.45 18.84
CA PHE A 133 -10.73 16.74 17.57
C PHE A 133 -9.95 17.51 16.49
N GLN A 134 -8.93 16.87 15.92
CA GLN A 134 -8.16 17.43 14.81
C GLN A 134 -8.52 16.74 13.48
N TRP A 135 -8.68 17.54 12.42
CA TRP A 135 -8.94 17.07 11.05
C TRP A 135 -7.85 16.14 10.51
N THR A 136 -6.64 16.22 11.07
CA THR A 136 -5.51 15.34 10.76
C THR A 136 -5.86 13.87 10.90
N TYR A 137 -6.60 13.48 11.96
CA TYR A 137 -6.98 12.08 12.16
C TYR A 137 -7.93 11.59 11.07
N MET A 138 -8.90 12.42 10.65
CA MET A 138 -9.81 12.09 9.56
C MET A 138 -9.07 11.93 8.23
N GLN A 139 -8.12 12.82 7.95
CA GLN A 139 -7.27 12.74 6.75
C GLN A 139 -6.43 11.45 6.77
N LYS A 140 -5.85 11.08 7.91
CA LYS A 140 -5.11 9.82 8.07
C LYS A 140 -6.00 8.59 7.89
N CYS A 141 -7.26 8.65 8.30
CA CYS A 141 -8.22 7.58 8.05
C CYS A 141 -8.50 7.43 6.55
N LEU A 142 -8.80 8.53 5.86
CA LEU A 142 -9.04 8.54 4.41
C LEU A 142 -7.82 8.08 3.61
N GLU A 143 -6.62 8.51 4.03
CA GLU A 143 -5.35 8.03 3.47
C GLU A 143 -5.21 6.51 3.59
N GLY A 144 -5.84 5.88 4.59
CA GLY A 144 -5.82 4.41 4.78
C GLY A 144 -6.67 3.68 3.78
N ASN A 145 -7.83 4.25 3.46
CA ASN A 145 -8.71 3.70 2.44
C ASN A 145 -8.07 3.80 1.05
N LEU A 146 -7.34 4.88 0.78
CA LEU A 146 -6.55 5.01 -0.44
C LEU A 146 -5.38 4.02 -0.46
N ALA A 147 -4.71 3.81 0.68
CA ALA A 147 -3.65 2.80 0.80
C ALA A 147 -4.18 1.38 0.55
N LEU A 148 -5.37 1.03 1.05
CA LEU A 148 -6.01 -0.27 0.77
C LEU A 148 -6.14 -0.51 -0.74
N VAL A 149 -6.72 0.44 -1.48
CA VAL A 149 -6.83 0.35 -2.94
C VAL A 149 -5.45 0.20 -3.56
N GLN A 150 -4.49 1.02 -3.12
CA GLN A 150 -3.12 0.97 -3.60
C GLN A 150 -2.48 -0.41 -3.40
N HIS A 151 -2.56 -1.03 -2.23
CA HIS A 151 -1.97 -2.34 -1.99
C HIS A 151 -2.63 -3.44 -2.83
N ILE A 152 -3.95 -3.39 -3.03
CA ILE A 152 -4.63 -4.33 -3.94
C ILE A 152 -4.10 -4.16 -5.37
N THR A 153 -3.87 -2.91 -5.81
CA THR A 153 -3.27 -2.65 -7.14
C THR A 153 -1.81 -3.11 -7.24
N THR A 154 -1.00 -2.97 -6.19
CA THR A 154 0.39 -3.44 -6.23
C THR A 154 0.46 -4.96 -6.23
N VAL A 155 -0.37 -5.65 -5.43
CA VAL A 155 -0.44 -7.12 -5.42
C VAL A 155 -0.84 -7.67 -6.79
N THR A 156 -1.83 -7.04 -7.43
CA THR A 156 -2.26 -7.44 -8.78
C THR A 156 -1.19 -7.20 -9.83
N LEU A 157 -0.46 -6.07 -9.77
CA LEU A 157 0.70 -5.81 -10.62
C LEU A 157 1.84 -6.83 -10.42
N VAL A 158 2.20 -7.14 -9.17
CA VAL A 158 3.26 -8.11 -8.84
C VAL A 158 2.89 -9.49 -9.36
N TRP A 159 1.63 -9.90 -9.20
CA TRP A 159 1.15 -11.18 -9.73
C TRP A 159 1.17 -11.22 -11.26
N LEU A 160 0.75 -10.13 -11.91
CA LEU A 160 0.74 -10.02 -13.36
C LEU A 160 2.16 -10.07 -13.94
N PHE A 161 3.13 -9.45 -13.26
CA PHE A 161 4.55 -9.50 -13.61
C PHE A 161 5.15 -10.90 -13.45
N SER A 162 4.73 -11.64 -12.42
CA SER A 162 5.20 -13.01 -12.20
C SER A 162 4.61 -14.04 -13.17
N ARG A 163 3.65 -13.66 -14.01
CA ARG A 163 2.92 -14.60 -14.87
C ARG A 163 3.52 -14.68 -16.27
N HIS A 164 3.64 -15.89 -16.81
CA HIS A 164 4.21 -16.13 -18.14
C HIS A 164 3.20 -16.02 -19.30
N ASP A 165 1.90 -16.05 -19.04
CA ASP A 165 0.82 -16.05 -20.06
C ASP A 165 0.51 -14.67 -20.65
N LEU A 166 1.21 -13.62 -20.23
CA LEU A 166 0.91 -12.26 -20.64
C LEU A 166 1.55 -11.93 -22.01
N LYS A 167 0.83 -11.18 -22.85
CA LYS A 167 1.41 -10.63 -24.09
C LYS A 167 2.64 -9.79 -23.76
N LYS A 168 3.75 -10.05 -24.46
CA LYS A 168 5.04 -9.38 -24.25
C LYS A 168 4.96 -7.84 -24.34
N ALA A 169 3.98 -7.31 -25.06
CA ALA A 169 3.73 -5.87 -25.19
C ALA A 169 3.33 -5.17 -23.88
N PHE A 170 2.68 -5.87 -22.94
CA PHE A 170 2.24 -5.29 -21.67
C PHE A 170 3.31 -5.36 -20.56
N ILE A 171 4.35 -6.16 -20.74
CA ILE A 171 5.46 -6.29 -19.80
C ILE A 171 6.12 -4.93 -19.49
N PRO A 172 6.52 -4.09 -20.47
CA PRO A 172 7.15 -2.80 -20.16
C PRO A 172 6.21 -1.85 -19.39
N ILE A 173 4.91 -1.90 -19.68
CA ILE A 173 3.92 -1.07 -18.98
C ILE A 173 3.84 -1.48 -17.51
N ILE A 174 3.78 -2.79 -17.24
CA ILE A 174 3.72 -3.31 -15.87
C ILE A 174 5.01 -3.01 -15.12
N THR A 175 6.18 -3.12 -15.76
CA THR A 175 7.45 -2.80 -15.11
C THR A 175 7.54 -1.32 -14.73
N ILE A 176 7.05 -0.42 -15.60
CA ILE A 176 6.99 1.02 -15.31
C ILE A 176 6.04 1.30 -14.15
N LEU A 177 4.85 0.67 -14.15
CA LEU A 177 3.88 0.83 -13.05
C LEU A 177 4.43 0.29 -11.74
N LEU A 178 5.08 -0.88 -11.73
CA LEU A 178 5.73 -1.42 -10.53
C LEU A 178 6.83 -0.49 -10.01
N LEU A 179 7.67 0.04 -10.90
CA LEU A 179 8.69 1.02 -10.54
C LEU A 179 8.06 2.27 -9.92
N LEU A 180 6.98 2.79 -10.50
CA LEU A 180 6.26 3.95 -9.98
C LEU A 180 5.67 3.68 -8.58
N THR A 181 5.20 2.45 -8.33
CA THR A 181 4.70 2.06 -7.01
C THR A 181 5.80 1.90 -5.97
N ALA A 182 7.00 1.44 -6.36
CA ALA A 182 8.16 1.38 -5.46
C ALA A 182 8.68 2.78 -5.12
N MET A 183 8.75 3.66 -6.12
CA MET A 183 9.22 5.05 -5.95
C MET A 183 8.11 5.99 -5.48
N ARG A 184 7.03 5.48 -4.91
CA ARG A 184 5.83 6.24 -4.57
C ARG A 184 6.10 7.39 -3.61
N GLY A 185 6.94 7.18 -2.59
CA GLY A 185 7.29 8.21 -1.62
C GLY A 185 7.85 9.45 -2.33
N LEU A 186 8.89 9.22 -3.14
CA LEU A 186 9.53 10.25 -3.95
C LEU A 186 8.55 10.96 -4.91
N VAL A 187 7.68 10.21 -5.59
CA VAL A 187 6.72 10.77 -6.55
C VAL A 187 5.70 11.67 -5.85
N ILE A 188 5.19 11.24 -4.70
CA ILE A 188 4.22 12.01 -3.92
C ILE A 188 4.89 13.25 -3.34
N ASP A 189 6.10 13.12 -2.80
CA ASP A 189 6.80 14.25 -2.18
C ASP A 189 7.22 15.28 -3.24
N ALA A 190 7.68 14.83 -4.40
CA ALA A 190 7.94 15.72 -5.55
C ALA A 190 6.66 16.41 -6.04
N ALA A 191 5.54 15.69 -6.11
CA ALA A 191 4.25 16.27 -6.51
C ALA A 191 3.73 17.30 -5.49
N ILE A 192 3.90 17.04 -4.20
CA ILE A 192 3.51 17.97 -3.12
C ILE A 192 4.45 19.17 -3.07
N GLN A 193 5.74 19.01 -3.35
CA GLN A 193 6.66 20.15 -3.43
C GLN A 193 6.38 21.03 -4.67
N ALA A 194 6.03 20.43 -5.80
CA ALA A 194 5.69 21.15 -7.02
C ALA A 194 4.38 21.96 -6.89
N ILE A 195 3.46 21.49 -6.07
CA ILE A 195 2.17 22.14 -5.86
C ILE A 195 2.10 22.57 -4.39
N ILE A 196 2.30 23.85 -4.07
CA ILE A 196 2.17 24.37 -2.69
C ILE A 196 0.73 24.11 -2.20
N THR A 197 0.49 22.94 -1.60
CA THR A 197 -0.86 22.46 -1.34
C THR A 197 -1.04 21.98 0.08
N GLY A 198 -2.18 22.40 0.66
CA GLY A 198 -2.62 21.95 1.96
C GLY A 198 -2.92 20.45 2.00
N PRO A 199 -3.13 19.89 3.20
CA PRO A 199 -3.23 18.44 3.41
C PRO A 199 -4.39 17.77 2.66
N TRP A 200 -5.48 18.50 2.40
CA TRP A 200 -6.61 18.00 1.60
C TRP A 200 -6.28 17.83 0.12
N CYS A 201 -5.50 18.75 -0.45
CA CYS A 201 -5.06 18.64 -1.85
C CYS A 201 -4.04 17.50 -2.00
N ALA A 202 -3.13 17.33 -1.04
CA ALA A 202 -2.23 16.17 -1.01
C ALA A 202 -3.01 14.83 -1.00
N LEU A 203 -4.11 14.76 -0.24
CA LEU A 203 -5.00 13.58 -0.23
C LEU A 203 -5.65 13.35 -1.59
N LEU A 204 -6.14 14.41 -2.26
CA LEU A 204 -6.72 14.33 -3.60
C LEU A 204 -5.71 13.83 -4.64
N VAL A 205 -4.49 14.38 -4.65
CA VAL A 205 -3.42 13.95 -5.56
C VAL A 205 -3.11 12.46 -5.36
N ARG A 206 -2.99 12.01 -4.11
CA ARG A 206 -2.79 10.60 -3.78
C ARG A 206 -3.93 9.72 -4.28
N GLY A 207 -5.17 10.19 -4.14
CA GLY A 207 -6.36 9.51 -4.65
C GLY A 207 -6.35 9.38 -6.17
N LEU A 208 -6.05 10.46 -6.89
CA LEU A 208 -5.99 10.46 -8.36
C LEU A 208 -4.92 9.51 -8.88
N ILE A 209 -3.72 9.52 -8.29
CA ILE A 209 -2.63 8.61 -8.69
C ILE A 209 -3.03 7.15 -8.42
N ALA A 210 -3.59 6.84 -7.25
CA ALA A 210 -4.05 5.50 -6.90
C ALA A 210 -5.17 5.01 -7.85
N CYS A 211 -6.15 5.88 -8.15
CA CYS A 211 -7.22 5.57 -9.10
C CYS A 211 -6.69 5.34 -10.51
N ALA A 212 -5.78 6.19 -11.01
CA ALA A 212 -5.20 6.04 -12.33
C ALA A 212 -4.43 4.70 -12.46
N MET A 213 -3.57 4.38 -11.50
CA MET A 213 -2.85 3.10 -11.48
C MET A 213 -3.79 1.90 -11.34
N GLY A 214 -4.86 2.04 -10.54
CA GLY A 214 -5.86 1.00 -10.37
C GLY A 214 -6.66 0.72 -11.64
N LEU A 215 -7.07 1.76 -12.37
CA LEU A 215 -7.81 1.61 -13.63
C LEU A 215 -6.95 0.96 -14.72
N ILE A 216 -5.68 1.38 -14.86
CA ILE A 216 -4.77 0.78 -15.85
C ILE A 216 -4.54 -0.69 -15.52
N THR A 217 -4.25 -1.01 -14.25
CA THR A 217 -4.05 -2.40 -13.80
C THR A 217 -5.31 -3.24 -14.03
N LEU A 218 -6.49 -2.69 -13.74
CA LEU A 218 -7.78 -3.37 -13.94
C LEU A 218 -8.04 -3.66 -15.42
N GLN A 219 -7.75 -2.72 -16.32
CA GLN A 219 -7.92 -2.92 -17.77
C GLN A 219 -7.05 -4.08 -18.28
N ILE A 220 -5.77 -4.13 -17.87
CA ILE A 220 -4.87 -5.20 -18.28
C ILE A 220 -5.33 -6.54 -17.67
N TYR A 221 -5.75 -6.52 -16.40
CA TYR A 221 -6.26 -7.71 -15.72
C TYR A 221 -7.55 -8.26 -16.34
N ALA A 222 -8.52 -7.40 -16.67
CA ALA A 222 -9.76 -7.77 -17.32
C ALA A 222 -9.52 -8.35 -18.72
N GLY A 223 -8.63 -7.72 -19.50
CA GLY A 223 -8.22 -8.25 -20.80
C GLY A 223 -7.55 -9.62 -20.69
N LEU A 224 -6.77 -9.88 -19.63
CA LEU A 224 -6.20 -11.20 -19.38
C LEU A 224 -7.27 -12.21 -18.95
N ALA A 225 -8.19 -11.83 -18.07
CA ALA A 225 -9.27 -12.70 -17.61
C ALA A 225 -10.18 -13.19 -18.76
N GLN A 226 -10.50 -12.29 -19.70
CA GLN A 226 -11.25 -12.63 -20.92
C GLN A 226 -10.52 -13.66 -21.80
N ASN A 227 -9.19 -13.55 -21.93
CA ASN A 227 -8.40 -14.50 -22.74
C ASN A 227 -8.31 -15.90 -22.10
N ILE A 228 -8.40 -16.00 -20.77
CA ILE A 228 -8.29 -17.28 -20.05
C ILE A 228 -9.66 -17.93 -19.82
N GLY A 229 -10.76 -17.19 -20.03
CA GLY A 229 -12.13 -17.70 -19.86
C GLY A 229 -12.53 -17.91 -18.39
N ILE A 230 -11.94 -17.16 -17.45
CA ILE A 230 -12.33 -17.19 -16.04
C ILE A 230 -13.49 -16.20 -15.87
N PHE A 231 -14.72 -16.72 -15.92
CA PHE A 231 -15.93 -16.05 -15.42
C PHE A 231 -16.30 -16.64 -14.05
#